data_AF-A0A1Q7C0Z2-F1
#
_entry.id   AF-A0A1Q7C0Z2-F1
#
_cell.length_a   1.000
_cell.length_b   1.000
_cell.length_c   1.000
_cell.angle_alpha   90.00
_cell.angle_beta   90.00
_cell.angle_gamma   90.00
#
_symmetry.space_group_name_H-M   'P 1'
#
loop_
_entity.id
_entity.type
_entity.pdbx_description
1 polymer ?
#
loop_
_entity_poly.entity_id
_entity_poly.type
_entity_poly.pdbx_seq_one_letter_code
_entity_poly.pdbx_strand_id
1 'polypeptide(L)' 'MLRDVRSGTARGPLVGRGAEIARLRDALVAVAAGQGGLVLLEGEPGIGKSTVLSEAFADAPRLGCELFWGVADD' A
#
# COMPACT_ATOMS: atom_id res chain seq x y z
N MET A 1 17.92 -7.95 -7.01
CA MET A 1 18.47 -6.83 -6.21
C MET A 1 17.29 -6.11 -5.56
N LEU A 2 16.85 -6.57 -4.38
CA LEU A 2 15.81 -5.90 -3.60
C LEU A 2 16.37 -4.59 -3.07
N ARG A 3 15.76 -3.45 -3.41
CA ARG A 3 16.10 -2.15 -2.82
C ARG A 3 15.18 -1.93 -1.61
N ASP A 4 15.79 -1.71 -0.45
CA ASP A 4 15.14 -1.15 0.74
C ASP A 4 14.62 0.25 0.40
N VAL A 5 13.32 0.36 0.11
CA VAL A 5 12.67 1.64 -0.18
C VAL A 5 12.40 2.31 1.16
N ARG A 6 13.38 3.08 1.64
CA ARG A 6 13.16 3.99 2.75
C ARG A 6 12.15 5.06 2.33
N SER A 7 11.09 5.10 3.13
CA SER A 7 9.89 5.91 3.04
C SER A 7 10.18 7.38 2.75
N GLY A 8 9.43 7.94 1.79
CA GLY A 8 9.38 9.37 1.54
C GLY A 8 8.89 10.12 2.79
N THR A 9 9.58 11.22 3.11
CA THR A 9 9.30 12.09 4.24
C THR A 9 7.82 12.43 4.37
N ALA A 10 7.30 12.31 5.60
CA ALA A 10 5.90 12.47 5.95
C ALA A 10 5.26 13.71 5.29
N ARG A 11 4.36 13.46 4.34
CA ARG A 11 3.43 14.46 3.81
C ARG A 11 2.25 14.54 4.78
N GLY A 12 1.64 15.72 4.88
CA GLY A 12 0.52 15.99 5.80
C GLY A 12 -0.64 14.97 5.71
N PRO A 13 -1.58 15.00 6.67
CA PRO A 13 -2.58 13.94 6.82
C PRO A 13 -3.36 13.71 5.52
N LEU A 14 -3.52 12.43 5.14
CA LEU A 14 -4.35 12.03 4.01
C LEU A 14 -5.83 12.32 4.33
N VAL A 15 -6.39 13.37 3.75
CA VAL A 15 -7.80 13.73 3.91
C VAL A 15 -8.65 12.95 2.91
N GLY A 16 -9.75 12.36 3.38
CA GLY A 16 -10.77 11.75 2.51
C GLY A 16 -10.41 10.40 1.89
N ARG A 17 -9.34 9.73 2.37
CA ARG A 17 -8.86 8.42 1.84
C ARG A 17 -9.08 7.23 2.76
N GLY A 18 -9.86 7.41 3.82
CA GLY A 18 -10.06 6.38 4.85
C GLY A 18 -10.69 5.09 4.30
N ALA A 19 -11.61 5.20 3.33
CA ALA A 19 -12.28 4.03 2.76
C ALA A 19 -11.34 3.19 1.89
N GLU A 20 -10.50 3.85 1.07
CA GLU A 20 -9.51 3.20 0.23
C GLU A 20 -8.43 2.52 1.08
N ILE A 21 -7.95 3.20 2.13
CA ILE A 21 -7.00 2.64 3.09
C ILE A 21 -7.59 1.42 3.80
N ALA A 22 -8.86 1.50 4.26
CA ALA A 22 -9.52 0.39 4.93
C ALA A 22 -9.61 -0.85 4.03
N ARG A 23 -10.03 -0.70 2.77
CA ARG A 23 -10.12 -1.82 1.81
C ARG A 23 -8.76 -2.50 1.56
N LEU A 24 -7.69 -1.71 1.46
CA LEU A 24 -6.35 -2.26 1.29
C LEU A 24 -5.84 -2.96 2.56
N ARG A 25 -6.19 -2.45 3.73
CA ARG A 25 -5.89 -3.11 5.02
C ARG A 25 -6.64 -4.43 5.16
N ASP A 26 -7.90 -4.49 4.76
CA ASP A 26 -8.67 -5.74 4.75
C ASP A 26 -8.03 -6.79 3.83
N ALA A 27 -7.54 -6.38 2.66
CA ALA A 27 -6.79 -7.26 1.76
C ALA A 27 -5.48 -7.76 2.39
N LEU A 28 -4.75 -6.90 3.11
CA LEU A 28 -3.53 -7.29 3.83
C LEU A 28 -3.83 -8.29 4.96
N VAL A 29 -4.93 -8.09 5.70
CA VAL A 29 -5.37 -9.05 6.73
C VAL A 29 -5.74 -10.40 6.12
N ALA A 30 -6.41 -10.42 4.96
CA ALA A 30 -6.70 -11.66 4.24
C ALA A 30 -5.40 -12.40 3.83
N VAL A 31 -4.41 -11.66 3.32
CA VAL A 31 -3.09 -12.22 2.99
C VAL A 31 -2.40 -12.81 4.21
N ALA A 32 -2.43 -12.11 5.35
CA ALA A 32 -1.87 -12.62 6.61
C ALA A 32 -2.58 -13.91 7.08
N ALA A 33 -3.85 -14.10 6.74
CA ALA A 33 -4.61 -15.32 6.97
C ALA A 33 -4.38 -16.42 5.90
N GLY A 34 -3.45 -16.21 4.97
CA GLY A 34 -3.12 -17.16 3.89
C GLY A 34 -4.03 -17.06 2.67
N GLN A 35 -4.87 -16.02 2.58
CA GLN A 35 -5.79 -15.80 1.46
C GLN A 35 -5.26 -14.67 0.57
N GLY A 36 -4.61 -15.04 -0.54
CA GLY A 36 -4.14 -14.08 -1.55
C GLY A 36 -5.26 -13.42 -2.34
N GLY A 37 -4.93 -12.36 -3.07
CA GLY A 37 -5.87 -11.64 -3.93
C GLY A 37 -5.20 -10.60 -4.83
N LEU A 38 -6.01 -9.98 -5.69
CA LEU A 38 -5.61 -8.89 -6.59
C LEU A 38 -6.49 -7.67 -6.36
N VAL A 39 -5.86 -6.51 -6.17
CA VAL A 39 -6.53 -5.22 -6.07
C VAL A 39 -5.97 -4.29 -7.13
N LEU A 40 -6.84 -3.72 -7.96
CA LEU A 40 -6.49 -2.70 -8.95
C LEU A 40 -6.80 -1.32 -8.37
N LEU A 41 -5.77 -0.48 -8.26
CA LEU A 41 -5.89 0.91 -7.80
C LEU A 41 -5.70 1.87 -8.98
N GLU A 42 -6.81 2.42 -9.46
CA GLU A 42 -6.83 3.41 -10.54
C GLU A 42 -7.01 4.83 -10.01
N GLY A 43 -6.63 5.81 -10.82
CA GLY A 43 -6.87 7.22 -10.55
C GLY A 43 -5.97 8.13 -11.37
N GLU A 44 -6.25 9.43 -11.31
CA GLU A 44 -5.52 10.45 -12.06
C GLU A 44 -4.01 10.49 -11.72
N PRO A 45 -3.15 10.93 -12.66
CA PRO A 45 -1.77 11.26 -12.35
C PRO A 45 -1.69 12.23 -11.17
N GLY A 46 -0.84 11.93 -10.17
CA GLY A 46 -0.65 12.80 -9.00
C GLY A 46 -1.73 12.74 -7.91
N ILE A 47 -2.82 11.96 -8.07
CA ILE A 47 -3.92 11.89 -7.08
C ILE A 47 -3.53 11.27 -5.72
N GLY A 48 -2.30 10.79 -5.56
CA GLY A 48 -1.79 10.23 -4.30
C GLY A 48 -1.89 8.71 -4.18
N LYS A 49 -1.99 7.95 -5.29
CA LYS A 49 -2.07 6.47 -5.29
C LYS A 49 -0.94 5.82 -4.46
N SER A 50 0.31 6.23 -4.69
CA SER A 50 1.46 5.71 -3.93
C SER A 50 1.35 6.05 -2.43
N THR A 51 0.84 7.22 -2.07
CA THR A 51 0.65 7.62 -0.67
C THR A 51 -0.42 6.78 0.02
N VAL A 52 -1.53 6.47 -0.67
CA VAL A 52 -2.57 5.56 -0.16
C VAL A 52 -2.00 4.16 0.09
N LEU A 53 -1.23 3.61 -0.85
CA LEU A 53 -0.60 2.30 -0.71
C LEU A 53 0.43 2.27 0.43
N SER A 54 1.27 3.31 0.57
CA SER A 54 2.24 3.40 1.68
C SER A 54 1.54 3.43 3.04
N GLU A 55 0.46 4.20 3.17
CA GLU A 55 -0.30 4.31 4.42
C GLU A 55 -1.05 3.01 4.76
N ALA A 56 -1.63 2.35 3.75
CA ALA A 56 -2.35 1.10 3.95
C ALA A 56 -1.44 -0.05 4.40
N PHE A 57 -0.21 -0.10 3.90
CA PHE A 57 0.72 -1.21 4.15
C PHE A 57 1.83 -0.88 5.16
N ALA A 58 1.77 0.28 5.84
CA ALA A 58 2.74 0.66 6.86
C ALA A 58 2.89 -0.39 7.98
N ASP A 59 1.81 -1.11 8.30
CA ASP A 59 1.78 -2.14 9.34
C ASP A 59 1.98 -3.58 8.82
N ALA A 60 2.30 -3.77 7.53
CA ALA A 60 2.49 -5.12 6.96
C ALA A 60 3.50 -5.99 7.74
N PRO A 61 4.66 -5.49 8.19
CA PRO A 61 5.57 -6.28 9.01
C PRO A 61 4.97 -6.74 10.35
N ARG A 62 4.08 -5.94 10.96
CA ARG A 62 3.41 -6.31 12.22
C ARG A 62 2.42 -7.45 12.02
N LEU A 63 1.88 -7.59 10.82
CA LEU A 63 0.97 -8.67 10.43
C LEU A 63 1.72 -9.92 9.92
N GLY A 64 3.06 -9.93 9.98
CA GLY A 64 3.88 -11.04 9.49
C GLY A 64 3.96 -11.10 7.96
N CYS A 65 3.61 -10.01 7.26
CA CYS A 65 3.70 -9.92 5.81
C CYS A 65 4.97 -9.19 5.39
N GLU A 66 5.70 -9.75 4.44
CA GLU A 66 6.78 -9.05 3.73
C GLU A 66 6.22 -8.28 2.54
N LEU A 67 6.61 -7.02 2.39
CA LEU A 67 6.09 -6.12 1.36
C LEU A 67 7.12 -5.97 0.23
N PHE A 68 6.68 -6.24 -1.00
CA PHE A 68 7.48 -6.05 -2.21
C PHE A 68 6.86 -4.95 -3.07
N TRP A 69 7.72 -4.12 -3.64
CA TRP A 69 7.32 -3.04 -4.55
C TRP A 69 8.00 -3.18 -5.89
N GLY A 70 7.22 -3.00 -6.95
CA GLY A 70 7.69 -2.97 -8.33
C GLY A 70 7.04 -1.82 -9.08
N VAL A 71 7.77 -1.30 -10.05
CA VAL A 71 7.24 -0.40 -11.08
C VAL A 71 7.47 -1.07 -12.42
N ALA A 72 6.52 -0.92 -13.33
CA ALA A 72 6.68 -1.28 -14.72
C ALA A 72 6.78 0.02 -15.50
N ASP A 73 7.87 0.15 -16.25
CA ASP A 73 8.05 1.17 -17.28
C ASP A 73 8.05 0.43 -18.64
N ASP A 74 7.70 1.13 -19.72
CA ASP A 74 7.73 0.57 -21.09
C ASP A 74 9.15 0.22 -21.58
#